data_AF-A0A928P951-F1
#
_entry.id   AF-A0A928P951-F1
#
_cell.length_a   1.000
_cell.length_b   1.000
_cell.length_c   1.000
_cell.angle_alpha   90.00
_cell.angle_beta   90.00
_cell.angle_gamma   90.00
#
_symmetry.space_group_name_H-M   'P 1'
#
loop_
_entity.id
_entity.type
_entity.pdbx_description
1 polymer ?
#
loop_
_entity_poly.entity_id
_entity_poly.type
_entity_poly.pdbx_seq_one_letter_code
_entity_poly.pdbx_strand_id
1 'polypeptide(L)'
;MEELLQEVLYPVLLGSNTACHATVRQLQKRFGVDCTVLTGKRTLTLRFMPGVRLIDAPATLTDDMLLQILTDVEADIQCAIPFLILCDPSYDGFVERNRTALEAHFVLRRAKDLGRMREE
;
A
#
# COMPACT_ATOMS: atom_id res chain seq x y z
N MET A 1 14.16 -4.68 17.31
CA MET A 1 13.04 -5.35 16.59
C MET A 1 12.30 -4.36 15.70
N GLU A 2 12.06 -3.12 16.14
CA GLU A 2 11.53 -2.04 15.28
C GLU A 2 12.49 -1.62 14.15
N GLU A 3 13.80 -1.57 14.39
CA GLU A 3 14.82 -1.29 13.34
C GLU A 3 14.88 -2.39 12.27
N LEU A 4 14.62 -3.65 12.62
CA LEU A 4 14.54 -4.76 11.66
C LEU A 4 13.29 -4.69 10.77
N LEU A 5 12.23 -4.00 11.19
CA LEU A 5 11.02 -3.82 10.38
C LEU A 5 11.16 -2.67 9.38
N GLN A 6 12.04 -1.70 9.65
CA GLN A 6 12.32 -0.57 8.77
C GLN A 6 12.98 -0.99 7.46
N GLU A 7 13.91 -1.93 7.53
CA GLU A 7 14.68 -2.38 6.37
C GLU A 7 14.02 -3.53 5.60
N VAL A 8 12.97 -4.12 6.18
CA VAL A 8 12.37 -5.37 5.69
C VAL A 8 10.94 -5.17 5.19
N LEU A 9 10.26 -4.05 5.47
CA LEU A 9 8.88 -3.85 5.03
C LEU A 9 8.77 -2.79 3.95
N TYR A 10 8.07 -3.13 2.86
CA TYR A 10 7.71 -2.18 1.81
C TYR A 10 6.19 -2.03 1.71
N PRO A 11 5.59 -1.05 2.40
CA PRO A 11 4.15 -0.84 2.38
C PRO A 11 3.69 -0.23 1.05
N VAL A 12 2.80 -0.96 0.37
CA VAL A 12 2.06 -0.53 -0.81
C VAL A 12 0.61 -0.30 -0.41
N LEU A 13 0.15 0.94 -0.40
CA LEU A 13 -1.19 1.30 0.01
C LEU A 13 -2.10 1.42 -1.22
N LEU A 14 -3.27 0.80 -1.15
CA LEU A 14 -4.30 0.85 -2.17
C LEU A 14 -5.52 1.60 -1.63
N GLY A 15 -5.75 2.82 -2.13
CA GLY A 15 -6.90 3.61 -1.68
C GLY A 15 -6.88 5.08 -2.11
N SER A 16 -7.95 5.80 -1.75
CA SER A 16 -8.11 7.22 -2.11
C SER A 16 -7.97 8.18 -0.91
N ASN A 17 -7.23 9.26 -1.16
CA ASN A 17 -7.06 10.48 -0.36
C ASN A 17 -7.01 10.33 1.17
N THR A 18 -8.13 10.42 1.88
CA THR A 18 -8.13 10.68 3.33
C THR A 18 -7.67 9.47 4.15
N ALA A 19 -8.13 8.26 3.80
CA ALA A 19 -7.75 7.05 4.52
C ALA A 19 -6.28 6.71 4.29
N CYS A 20 -5.80 6.82 3.04
CA CYS A 20 -4.38 6.64 2.73
C CYS A 20 -3.50 7.65 3.47
N HIS A 21 -3.88 8.93 3.53
CA HIS A 21 -3.15 9.95 4.31
C HIS A 21 -2.96 9.54 5.76
N ALA A 22 -4.03 9.12 6.42
CA ALA A 22 -3.97 8.70 7.82
C ALA A 22 -3.06 7.48 7.99
N THR A 23 -3.17 6.49 7.10
CA THR A 23 -2.35 5.28 7.14
C THR A 23 -0.87 5.55 6.89
N VAL A 24 -0.52 6.36 5.87
CA VAL A 24 0.87 6.75 5.61
C VAL A 24 1.45 7.46 6.83
N ARG A 25 0.76 8.46 7.39
CA ARG A 25 1.23 9.17 8.59
C ARG A 25 1.43 8.22 9.77
N GLN A 26 0.54 7.26 9.94
CA GLN A 26 0.67 6.25 11.00
C GLN A 26 1.90 5.37 10.78
N LEU A 27 2.12 4.88 9.56
CA LEU A 27 3.26 4.04 9.21
C LEU A 27 4.59 4.78 9.38
N GLN A 28 4.68 6.00 8.88
CA GLN A 28 5.86 6.84 9.04
C GLN A 28 6.14 7.20 10.50
N LYS A 29 5.11 7.61 11.26
CA LYS A 29 5.29 7.96 12.68
C LYS A 29 5.68 6.77 13.54
N ARG A 30 5.09 5.59 13.27
CA ARG A 30 5.24 4.42 14.13
C ARG A 30 6.44 3.56 13.75
N PHE A 31 6.69 3.43 12.45
CA PHE A 31 7.71 2.51 11.93
C PHE A 31 8.80 3.24 11.15
N GLY A 32 8.65 4.52 10.80
CA GLY A 32 9.68 5.25 10.04
C GLY A 32 9.89 4.76 8.61
N VAL A 33 8.91 4.05 8.03
CA VAL A 33 9.00 3.45 6.70
C VAL A 33 8.48 4.37 5.61
N ASP A 34 9.16 4.36 4.47
CA ASP A 34 8.68 4.95 3.24
C ASP A 34 7.51 4.13 2.68
N CYS A 35 6.58 4.79 2.00
CA CYS A 35 5.34 4.20 1.54
C CYS A 35 5.12 4.43 0.05
N THR A 36 4.70 3.39 -0.66
CA THR A 36 4.16 3.53 -2.01
C THR A 36 2.65 3.58 -1.93
N VAL A 37 2.02 4.58 -2.56
CA VAL A 37 0.56 4.71 -2.60
C VAL A 37 0.09 4.64 -4.05
N LEU A 38 -0.77 3.67 -4.31
CA LEU A 38 -1.47 3.51 -5.57
C LEU A 38 -2.88 4.09 -5.44
N THR A 39 -3.18 5.09 -6.27
CA THR A 39 -4.47 5.77 -6.24
C THR A 39 -5.03 5.97 -7.65
N GLY A 40 -6.30 5.63 -7.85
CA GLY A 40 -7.03 5.91 -9.10
C GLY A 40 -7.51 7.37 -9.23
N LYS A 41 -7.29 8.21 -8.21
CA LYS A 41 -7.69 9.63 -8.22
C LYS A 41 -6.48 10.50 -7.94
N ARG A 42 -6.30 11.59 -8.70
CA ARG A 42 -5.23 12.58 -8.48
C ARG A 42 -5.23 13.03 -7.02
N THR A 43 -4.29 12.49 -6.25
CA THR A 43 -4.19 12.74 -4.82
C THR A 43 -3.03 13.70 -4.59
N LEU A 44 -3.28 14.99 -4.89
CA LEU A 44 -2.25 16.03 -4.88
C LEU A 44 -1.56 16.18 -3.52
N THR A 45 -2.28 15.95 -2.43
CA THR A 45 -1.79 16.18 -1.07
C THR A 45 -0.78 15.12 -0.61
N LEU A 46 -0.86 13.87 -1.10
CA LEU A 46 0.15 12.85 -0.76
C LEU A 46 1.48 13.14 -1.46
N ARG A 47 1.47 13.82 -2.62
CA ARG A 47 2.69 14.08 -3.43
C ARG A 47 3.71 14.94 -2.72
N PHE A 48 3.27 15.70 -1.72
CA PHE A 48 4.11 16.57 -0.93
C PHE A 48 4.57 15.94 0.39
N MET A 49 4.18 14.70 0.67
CA MET A 49 4.66 13.99 1.85
C MET A 49 6.06 13.38 1.59
N PRO A 50 7.06 13.70 2.42
CA PRO A 50 8.38 13.06 2.34
C PRO A 50 8.26 11.55 2.49
N GLY A 51 9.07 10.77 1.77
CA GLY A 51 9.06 9.31 1.88
C GLY A 51 7.82 8.64 1.29
N VAL A 52 7.05 9.35 0.45
CA VAL A 52 5.88 8.80 -0.22
C VAL A 52 6.09 8.78 -1.72
N ARG A 53 6.07 7.58 -2.32
CA ARG A 53 5.99 7.40 -3.76
C ARG A 53 4.54 7.26 -4.17
N LEU A 54 4.09 8.08 -5.12
CA LEU A 54 2.74 7.96 -5.66
C LEU A 54 2.75 7.37 -7.05
N ILE A 55 1.83 6.43 -7.24
CA ILE A 55 1.54 5.82 -8.52
C ILE A 55 0.10 6.18 -8.86
N ASP A 56 -0.04 7.11 -9.80
CA ASP A 56 -1.36 7.50 -10.31
C ASP A 56 -1.83 6.41 -11.28
N ALA A 57 -2.90 5.72 -10.88
CA ALA A 57 -3.59 4.81 -11.78
C ALA A 57 -4.36 5.62 -12.84
N PRO A 58 -4.40 5.13 -14.10
CA PRO A 58 -5.14 5.79 -15.18
C PRO A 58 -6.64 5.84 -14.88
N ALA A 59 -7.35 6.82 -15.47
CA ALA A 59 -8.80 6.97 -15.29
C ALA A 59 -9.62 5.77 -15.81
N THR A 60 -9.06 4.98 -16.72
CA THR A 60 -9.63 3.73 -17.27
C THR A 60 -9.09 2.50 -16.53
N LEU A 61 -8.80 2.60 -15.23
CA LEU A 61 -8.21 1.52 -14.45
C LEU A 61 -9.07 0.25 -14.53
N THR A 62 -8.49 -0.83 -15.04
CA THR A 62 -9.05 -2.18 -14.97
C THR A 62 -8.30 -3.01 -13.93
N ASP A 63 -8.90 -4.12 -13.50
CA ASP A 63 -8.27 -5.07 -12.57
C ASP A 63 -6.92 -5.57 -13.12
N ASP A 64 -6.84 -5.93 -14.40
CA ASP A 64 -5.60 -6.42 -15.03
C ASP A 64 -4.49 -5.35 -15.02
N MET A 65 -4.85 -4.10 -15.30
CA MET A 65 -3.89 -2.99 -15.25
C MET A 65 -3.41 -2.75 -13.82
N LEU A 66 -4.32 -2.85 -12.84
CA LEU A 66 -3.96 -2.70 -11.43
C LEU A 66 -3.04 -3.82 -10.96
N LEU A 67 -3.29 -5.06 -11.37
CA LEU A 67 -2.39 -6.18 -11.11
C LEU A 67 -1.02 -5.96 -11.73
N GLN A 68 -0.96 -5.55 -13.01
CA GLN A 68 0.32 -5.30 -13.67
C GLN A 68 1.13 -4.23 -12.94
N ILE A 69 0.49 -3.11 -12.55
CA ILE A 69 1.17 -2.07 -11.78
C ILE A 69 1.69 -2.61 -10.45
N LEU A 70 0.92 -3.43 -9.75
CA LEU A 70 1.36 -4.03 -8.49
C LEU A 70 2.55 -4.98 -8.71
N THR A 71 2.52 -5.83 -9.75
CA THR A 71 3.65 -6.70 -10.11
C THR A 71 4.90 -5.89 -10.47
N ASP A 72 4.76 -4.80 -11.22
CA ASP A 72 5.89 -3.92 -11.56
C ASP A 72 6.47 -3.25 -10.31
N VAL A 73 5.62 -2.85 -9.36
CA VAL A 73 6.05 -2.32 -8.05
C VAL A 73 6.80 -3.37 -7.26
N GLU A 74 6.31 -4.61 -7.23
CA GLU A 74 6.99 -5.70 -6.54
C GLU A 74 8.38 -5.97 -7.11
N ALA A 75 8.50 -6.03 -8.43
CA ALA A 75 9.77 -6.25 -9.11
C ALA A 75 10.82 -5.14 -8.84
N ASP A 76 10.37 -3.92 -8.52
CA ASP A 76 11.24 -2.78 -8.17
C ASP A 76 11.73 -2.84 -6.71
N ILE A 77 11.13 -3.70 -5.87
CA ILE A 77 11.48 -3.84 -4.45
C ILE A 77 12.61 -4.87 -4.30
N GLN A 78 13.83 -4.38 -4.08
CA GLN A 78 14.97 -5.24 -3.76
C GLN A 78 15.10 -5.38 -2.24
N CYS A 79 14.94 -6.61 -1.74
CA CYS A 79 15.20 -7.01 -0.35
C CYS A 79 14.22 -6.52 0.74
N ALA A 80 12.96 -6.23 0.39
CA ALA A 80 11.91 -5.99 1.38
C ALA A 80 10.66 -6.85 1.09
N ILE A 81 9.92 -7.18 2.14
CA ILE A 81 8.64 -7.88 2.11
C ILE A 81 7.57 -6.87 1.69
N PRO A 82 6.93 -7.04 0.53
CA PRO A 82 5.92 -6.12 0.06
C PRO A 82 4.59 -6.36 0.79
N PHE A 83 4.05 -5.31 1.41
CA PHE A 83 2.79 -5.36 2.15
C PHE A 83 1.73 -4.58 1.38
N LEU A 84 0.70 -5.26 0.87
CA LEU A 84 -0.42 -4.58 0.23
C LEU A 84 -1.47 -4.22 1.28
N ILE A 85 -1.57 -2.92 1.56
CA ILE A 85 -2.45 -2.36 2.58
C ILE A 85 -3.68 -1.76 1.91
N LEU A 86 -4.82 -2.37 2.15
CA LEU A 86 -6.10 -1.89 1.66
C LEU A 86 -6.63 -0.76 2.55
N CYS A 87 -6.61 0.46 2.03
CA CYS A 87 -7.07 1.66 2.74
C CYS A 87 -8.52 2.01 2.43
N ASP A 88 -9.04 1.61 1.27
CA ASP A 88 -10.35 2.00 0.76
C ASP A 88 -11.18 0.75 0.37
N PRO A 89 -12.39 0.57 0.94
CA PRO A 89 -13.24 -0.58 0.62
C PRO A 89 -13.64 -0.70 -0.85
N SER A 90 -13.52 0.37 -1.65
CA SER A 90 -13.78 0.32 -3.09
C SER A 90 -12.91 -0.69 -3.84
N TYR A 91 -11.76 -1.07 -3.27
CA TYR A 91 -10.86 -2.08 -3.82
C TYR A 91 -11.12 -3.50 -3.28
N ASP A 92 -12.07 -3.70 -2.36
CA ASP A 92 -12.37 -5.03 -1.79
C ASP A 92 -12.70 -6.04 -2.90
N GLY A 93 -13.53 -5.66 -3.88
CA GLY A 93 -13.90 -6.55 -4.99
C GLY A 93 -12.71 -6.93 -5.89
N PHE A 94 -11.77 -6.01 -6.14
CA PHE A 94 -10.54 -6.29 -6.87
C PHE A 94 -9.68 -7.30 -6.11
N VAL A 95 -9.48 -7.08 -4.81
CA VAL A 95 -8.66 -7.95 -3.97
C VAL A 95 -9.26 -9.34 -3.86
N GLU A 96 -10.58 -9.46 -3.69
CA GLU A 96 -11.24 -10.76 -3.59
C GLU A 96 -11.13 -11.56 -4.89
N ARG A 97 -11.34 -10.93 -6.05
CA ARG A 97 -11.23 -11.58 -7.36
C ARG A 97 -9.80 -12.07 -7.66
N ASN A 98 -8.81 -11.32 -7.20
CA ASN A 98 -7.40 -11.55 -7.55
C ASN A 98 -6.56 -12.06 -6.37
N ARG A 99 -7.21 -12.52 -5.31
CA ARG A 99 -6.58 -12.82 -4.02
C ARG A 99 -5.38 -13.75 -4.13
N THR A 100 -5.51 -14.84 -4.87
CA THR A 100 -4.44 -15.84 -5.04
C THR A 100 -3.21 -15.25 -5.72
N ALA A 101 -3.40 -14.42 -6.75
CA ALA A 101 -2.29 -13.76 -7.43
C ALA A 101 -1.63 -12.72 -6.51
N LEU A 102 -2.43 -11.95 -5.77
CA LEU A 102 -1.91 -10.96 -4.84
C LEU A 102 -1.15 -11.60 -3.66
N GLU A 103 -1.67 -12.66 -3.04
CA GLU A 103 -1.03 -13.35 -1.91
C GLU A 103 0.25 -14.10 -2.30
N ALA A 104 0.46 -14.39 -3.58
CA ALA A 104 1.71 -14.97 -4.08
C ALA A 104 2.87 -13.97 -4.04
N HIS A 105 2.58 -12.67 -4.15
CA HIS A 105 3.57 -11.60 -4.21
C HIS A 105 3.55 -10.68 -3.00
N PHE A 106 2.41 -10.54 -2.31
CA PHE A 106 2.19 -9.56 -1.26
C PHE A 106 1.61 -10.16 0.02
N VAL A 107 2.00 -9.59 1.16
CA VAL A 107 1.27 -9.79 2.41
C VAL A 107 0.08 -8.83 2.47
N LEU A 108 -1.12 -9.36 2.29
CA LEU A 108 -2.37 -8.57 2.33
C LEU A 108 -2.73 -8.14 3.76
N ARG A 109 -3.03 -6.86 3.96
CA ARG A 109 -3.56 -6.28 5.21
C ARG A 109 -4.60 -5.22 4.93
N ARG A 110 -5.53 -4.99 5.87
CA ARG A 110 -6.42 -3.82 5.84
C ARG A 110 -5.88 -2.73 6.74
N ALA A 111 -6.03 -1.47 6.35
CA ALA A 111 -5.54 -0.32 7.11
C ALA A 111 -6.08 -0.29 8.56
N LYS A 112 -7.33 -0.70 8.77
CA LYS A 112 -7.96 -0.78 10.10
C LYS A 112 -7.24 -1.75 11.06
N ASP A 113 -6.58 -2.77 10.53
CA ASP A 113 -5.92 -3.81 11.34
C ASP A 113 -4.54 -3.35 11.83
N LEU A 114 -3.92 -2.39 11.14
CA LEU A 114 -2.64 -1.78 11.54
C LEU A 114 -2.74 -0.98 12.85
N GLY A 115 -3.93 -0.45 13.16
CA GLY A 115 -4.21 0.24 14.42
C GLY A 115 -4.31 -0.70 15.63
N ARG A 116 -4.58 -2.00 15.41
CA ARG A 116 -4.83 -3.00 16.46
C ARG A 116 -3.61 -3.80 16.91
N MET A 117 -2.44 -3.59 16.32
CA MET A 117 -1.18 -4.25 16.76
C MET A 117 -0.66 -3.68 18.10
N ARG A 118 -1.54 -3.43 19.08
CA ARG A 118 -1.19 -2.80 20.36
C ARG A 118 -1.66 -3.61 21.59
N GLU A 119 -2.13 -4.82 21.42
CA GLU A 119 -2.67 -5.61 22.54
C GLU A 119 -2.19 -7.07 22.59
N GLU A 120 -1.02 -7.38 22.01
CA GLU A 120 -0.30 -8.63 22.29
C GLU A 120 1.18 -8.36 22.54
#